data_AF-A0A084SG01-F1
#
_entry.id   AF-A0A084SG01-F1
#
_cell.length_a   1.000
_cell.length_b   1.000
_cell.length_c   1.000
_cell.angle_alpha   90.00
_cell.angle_beta   90.00
_cell.angle_gamma   90.00
#
_symmetry.space_group_name_H-M   'P 1'
#
loop_
_entity.id
_entity.type
_entity.pdbx_description
1 polymer ?
#
loop_
_entity_poly.entity_id
_entity_poly.type
_entity_poly.pdbx_seq_one_letter_code
_entity_poly.pdbx_strand_id
1 'polypeptide(L)'
;MKVAIVGGGIAGMGAAYSLHRQHEVTLFEESQALGGHAHTVEVTREGRTVPVDIGFLIYHPWVYPNLSALFRKLGVETQPLRPGLELSIHFQGGHWRTGRDSAFWESVRHEVERFQLAVPELVSNPKKYMPLTVEQYLDEEGYSEDFKHKVMAPLLSVLFVTRIGLLQMSMFMVAATFGPVSGYSMDGPTPWRTVKQGSREYVRRLSAVFASGVRTGCGVRSIRRERDGVTVTSADGGVHRFDQVVLATEAGTALKLLEDPSSDEAVLLGEVEYEPASIVLHTDPRVMPEDRSLWAAYTYVTPEARGPFTRAHYNYYLPALQDWVGEDLFATCNPPEGLVDPAKVVKTMRWQHLVCDGMHPVRSAELHRIQGKRRTYFCGEYVGFISGHEMAFTSGLAVGRALGGEFPFEDSEFARRSFYDLAVHHMKVVRPEDAPVEGAPTWWPPPMARVQSEVLRGLVEDEVRRRMRAVLPLPEVLRPLEQAVAGTVAGRVSLYDELRKQKKQST
;
A
#
# COMPACT_ATOMS: atom_id res chain seq x y z
N MET A 1 -22.43 -0.69 -19.17
CA MET A 1 -21.11 -0.70 -19.84
C MET A 1 -20.44 -2.03 -19.59
N LYS A 2 -19.53 -2.43 -20.48
CA LYS A 2 -18.61 -3.56 -20.32
C LYS A 2 -17.30 -3.08 -19.70
N VAL A 3 -16.93 -3.60 -18.54
CA VAL A 3 -15.72 -3.20 -17.82
C VAL A 3 -14.80 -4.40 -17.66
N ALA A 4 -13.56 -4.27 -18.13
CA ALA A 4 -12.50 -5.22 -17.84
C ALA A 4 -11.81 -4.83 -16.52
N ILE A 5 -11.60 -5.79 -15.63
CA ILE A 5 -10.79 -5.63 -14.42
C ILE A 5 -9.61 -6.59 -14.55
N VAL A 6 -8.40 -6.09 -14.45
CA VAL A 6 -7.18 -6.88 -14.60
C VAL A 6 -6.48 -6.97 -13.25
N GLY A 7 -6.44 -8.18 -12.68
CA GLY A 7 -5.96 -8.46 -11.32
C GLY A 7 -7.12 -8.82 -10.39
N GLY A 8 -7.04 -10.01 -9.81
CA GLY A 8 -8.00 -10.62 -8.88
C GLY A 8 -7.61 -10.51 -7.41
N GLY A 9 -6.69 -9.61 -7.08
CA GLY A 9 -6.43 -9.19 -5.70
C GLY A 9 -7.57 -8.37 -5.10
N ILE A 10 -7.40 -7.93 -3.86
CA ILE A 10 -8.46 -7.22 -3.12
C ILE A 10 -8.93 -5.92 -3.78
N ALA A 11 -8.04 -5.20 -4.48
CA ALA A 11 -8.40 -4.01 -5.22
C ALA A 11 -9.34 -4.33 -6.39
N GLY A 12 -9.00 -5.33 -7.20
CA GLY A 12 -9.83 -5.77 -8.32
C GLY A 12 -11.18 -6.33 -7.87
N MET A 13 -11.18 -7.11 -6.78
CA MET A 13 -12.42 -7.58 -6.15
C MET A 13 -13.26 -6.42 -5.59
N GLY A 14 -12.63 -5.36 -5.05
CA GLY A 14 -13.32 -4.14 -4.64
C GLY A 14 -14.01 -3.43 -5.81
N ALA A 15 -13.30 -3.26 -6.92
CA ALA A 15 -13.88 -2.69 -8.15
C ALA A 15 -15.02 -3.56 -8.69
N ALA A 16 -14.83 -4.88 -8.77
CA ALA A 16 -15.87 -5.82 -9.21
C ALA A 16 -17.10 -5.75 -8.30
N TYR A 17 -16.90 -5.72 -6.99
CA TYR A 17 -17.98 -5.65 -6.01
C TYR A 17 -18.78 -4.35 -6.12
N SER A 18 -18.13 -3.23 -6.39
CA SER A 18 -18.83 -1.96 -6.64
C SER A 18 -19.63 -1.97 -7.95
N LEU A 19 -19.11 -2.62 -8.99
CA LEU A 19 -19.66 -2.55 -10.36
C LEU A 19 -20.68 -3.64 -10.72
N HIS A 20 -20.64 -4.81 -10.08
CA HIS A 20 -21.31 -6.03 -10.57
C HIS A 20 -22.84 -5.92 -10.76
N ARG A 21 -23.51 -4.98 -10.08
CA ARG A 21 -24.97 -4.81 -10.18
C ARG A 21 -25.42 -3.94 -11.35
N GLN A 22 -24.52 -3.10 -11.87
CA GLN A 22 -24.87 -2.04 -12.82
C GLN A 22 -24.10 -2.17 -14.15
N HIS A 23 -23.07 -3.02 -14.20
CA HIS A 23 -22.19 -3.19 -15.34
C HIS A 23 -21.93 -4.66 -15.64
N GLU A 24 -21.61 -4.94 -16.91
CA GLU A 24 -21.07 -6.24 -17.33
C GLU A 24 -19.58 -6.25 -17.02
N VAL A 25 -19.20 -6.95 -15.94
CA VAL A 25 -17.82 -6.99 -15.46
C VAL A 25 -17.15 -8.28 -15.88
N THR A 26 -15.95 -8.20 -16.46
CA THR A 26 -15.05 -9.34 -16.61
C THR A 26 -13.78 -9.09 -15.82
N LEU A 27 -13.49 -9.95 -14.84
CA LEU A 27 -12.27 -9.92 -14.05
C LEU A 27 -11.31 -10.99 -14.54
N PHE A 28 -10.12 -10.57 -14.95
CA PHE A 28 -9.02 -11.43 -15.40
C PHE A 28 -8.00 -11.59 -14.27
N GLU A 29 -7.67 -12.84 -13.94
CA GLU A 29 -6.66 -13.20 -12.95
C GLU A 29 -5.72 -14.26 -13.54
N GLU A 30 -4.41 -14.02 -13.42
CA GLU A 30 -3.37 -14.92 -13.93
C GLU A 30 -3.30 -16.23 -13.13
N SER A 31 -3.44 -16.14 -11.81
CA SER A 31 -3.50 -17.27 -10.89
C SER A 31 -4.76 -18.11 -11.07
N GLN A 32 -4.70 -19.37 -10.63
CA GLN A 32 -5.86 -20.26 -10.55
C GLN A 32 -6.86 -19.85 -9.45
N ALA A 33 -6.53 -18.86 -8.62
CA ALA A 33 -7.37 -18.40 -7.53
C ALA A 33 -7.29 -16.87 -7.36
N LEU A 34 -8.40 -16.28 -6.93
CA LEU A 34 -8.48 -14.89 -6.49
C LEU A 34 -7.81 -14.69 -5.12
N GLY A 35 -7.51 -13.43 -4.79
CA GLY A 35 -7.03 -13.01 -3.47
C GLY A 35 -5.65 -12.34 -3.50
N GLY A 36 -4.75 -12.75 -4.40
CA GLY A 36 -3.37 -12.23 -4.43
C GLY A 36 -2.66 -12.52 -3.11
N HIS A 37 -2.20 -11.48 -2.40
CA HIS A 37 -1.60 -11.60 -1.05
C HIS A 37 -2.59 -12.11 0.02
N ALA A 38 -3.90 -12.05 -0.23
CA ALA A 38 -4.90 -12.75 0.57
C ALA A 38 -4.89 -14.25 0.25
N HIS A 39 -3.97 -14.99 0.88
CA HIS A 39 -3.72 -16.38 0.53
C HIS A 39 -3.70 -17.28 1.77
N THR A 40 -4.63 -18.23 1.78
CA THR A 40 -4.72 -19.28 2.80
C THR A 40 -4.27 -20.62 2.23
N VAL A 41 -3.33 -21.28 2.90
CA VAL A 41 -2.83 -22.62 2.57
C VAL A 41 -3.52 -23.66 3.43
N GLU A 42 -3.75 -24.86 2.90
CA GLU A 42 -4.16 -26.02 3.70
C GLU A 42 -2.92 -26.77 4.17
N VAL A 43 -2.79 -26.91 5.48
CA VAL A 43 -1.67 -27.60 6.12
C VAL A 43 -2.21 -28.85 6.78
N THR A 44 -1.80 -30.02 6.27
CA THR A 44 -2.17 -31.31 6.84
C THR A 44 -1.07 -31.83 7.76
N ARG A 45 -1.38 -31.97 9.04
CA ARG A 45 -0.49 -32.53 10.07
C ARG A 45 -1.26 -33.48 10.96
N GLU A 46 -0.69 -34.65 11.24
CA GLU A 46 -1.29 -35.67 12.12
C GLU A 46 -2.74 -36.02 11.75
N GLY A 47 -3.05 -36.05 10.44
CA GLY A 47 -4.40 -36.34 9.93
C GLY A 47 -5.41 -35.19 10.08
N ARG A 48 -5.00 -34.01 10.57
CA ARG A 48 -5.81 -32.79 10.65
C ARG A 48 -5.35 -31.80 9.58
N THR A 49 -6.29 -31.29 8.81
CA THR A 49 -6.04 -30.22 7.83
C THR A 49 -6.54 -28.91 8.41
N VAL A 50 -5.63 -27.94 8.57
CA VAL A 50 -5.96 -26.60 9.06
C VAL A 50 -5.67 -25.55 7.99
N PRO A 51 -6.54 -24.55 7.82
CA PRO A 51 -6.28 -23.43 6.94
C PRO A 51 -5.35 -22.42 7.62
N VAL A 52 -4.33 -21.95 6.91
CA VAL A 52 -3.30 -21.05 7.44
C VAL A 52 -3.07 -19.90 6.47
N ASP A 53 -3.38 -18.68 6.88
CA ASP A 53 -2.95 -17.49 6.17
C ASP A 53 -1.45 -17.30 6.31
N ILE A 54 -0.81 -16.85 5.24
CA ILE A 54 0.64 -16.61 5.19
C ILE A 54 1.04 -15.32 4.47
N GLY A 55 0.07 -14.60 3.88
CA GLY A 55 0.27 -13.27 3.30
C GLY A 55 -0.42 -12.21 4.15
N PHE A 56 -1.68 -11.88 3.83
CA PHE A 56 -2.51 -11.06 4.70
C PHE A 56 -2.94 -11.83 5.95
N LEU A 57 -2.34 -11.52 7.10
CA LEU A 57 -2.50 -12.27 8.35
C LEU A 57 -3.48 -11.62 9.33
N ILE A 58 -3.38 -10.29 9.46
CA ILE A 58 -4.02 -9.53 10.52
C ILE A 58 -4.54 -8.19 10.02
N TYR A 59 -5.56 -7.68 10.69
CA TYR A 59 -6.13 -6.36 10.47
C TYR A 59 -6.52 -5.71 11.79
N HIS A 60 -6.53 -4.38 11.82
CA HIS A 60 -6.99 -3.61 12.97
C HIS A 60 -8.32 -2.93 12.64
N PRO A 61 -9.42 -3.17 13.36
CA PRO A 61 -10.74 -2.63 12.98
C PRO A 61 -10.78 -1.12 12.75
N TRP A 62 -9.98 -0.39 13.53
CA TRP A 62 -9.87 1.05 13.39
C TRP A 62 -9.02 1.46 12.18
N VAL A 63 -8.03 0.68 11.76
CA VAL A 63 -7.17 1.03 10.60
C VAL A 63 -7.74 0.49 9.27
N TYR A 64 -8.70 -0.43 9.35
CA TYR A 64 -9.27 -1.12 8.20
C TYR A 64 -10.81 -0.98 8.19
N PRO A 65 -11.35 0.25 8.11
CA PRO A 65 -12.77 0.49 8.24
C PRO A 65 -13.63 -0.17 7.14
N ASN A 66 -13.19 -0.11 5.88
CA ASN A 66 -13.92 -0.69 4.75
C ASN A 66 -13.83 -2.22 4.76
N LEU A 67 -12.67 -2.81 5.06
CA LEU A 67 -12.60 -4.27 5.25
C LEU A 67 -13.42 -4.73 6.47
N SER A 68 -13.43 -3.96 7.56
CA SER A 68 -14.26 -4.29 8.73
C SER A 68 -15.75 -4.26 8.37
N ALA A 69 -16.19 -3.27 7.60
CA ALA A 69 -17.55 -3.22 7.08
C ALA A 69 -17.84 -4.38 6.13
N LEU A 70 -16.91 -4.73 5.25
CA LEU A 70 -16.98 -5.90 4.37
C LEU A 70 -17.17 -7.19 5.17
N PHE A 71 -16.34 -7.44 6.18
CA PHE A 71 -16.41 -8.66 6.99
C PHE A 71 -17.75 -8.79 7.71
N ARG A 72 -18.26 -7.68 8.30
CA ARG A 72 -19.61 -7.66 8.89
C ARG A 72 -20.69 -7.98 7.86
N LYS A 73 -20.64 -7.31 6.69
CA LYS A 73 -21.63 -7.48 5.62
C LYS A 73 -21.65 -8.90 5.05
N LEU A 74 -20.49 -9.56 4.98
CA LEU A 74 -20.36 -10.94 4.50
C LEU A 74 -20.56 -11.99 5.60
N GLY A 75 -20.69 -11.60 6.87
CA GLY A 75 -20.72 -12.54 7.99
C GLY A 75 -19.41 -13.34 8.13
N VAL A 76 -18.26 -12.71 7.85
CA VAL A 76 -16.93 -13.29 8.03
C VAL A 76 -16.55 -13.19 9.49
N GLU A 77 -16.30 -14.34 10.13
CA GLU A 77 -15.89 -14.38 11.53
C GLU A 77 -14.42 -13.95 11.69
N THR A 78 -14.14 -13.14 12.70
CA THR A 78 -12.78 -12.68 13.03
C THR A 78 -12.55 -12.81 14.52
N GLN A 79 -11.29 -12.90 14.94
CA GLN A 79 -10.92 -13.02 16.35
C GLN A 79 -9.77 -12.08 16.72
N PRO A 80 -9.73 -11.55 17.96
CA PRO A 80 -8.59 -10.78 18.43
C PRO A 80 -7.36 -11.67 18.60
N LEU A 81 -6.18 -11.10 18.35
CA LEU A 81 -4.93 -11.70 18.79
C LEU A 81 -4.86 -11.66 20.33
N ARG A 82 -4.31 -12.72 20.95
CA ARG A 82 -4.17 -12.81 22.41
C ARG A 82 -2.70 -13.10 22.74
N PRO A 83 -2.00 -12.22 23.50
CA PRO A 83 -2.49 -11.01 24.18
C PRO A 83 -2.70 -9.78 23.28
N GLY A 84 -2.31 -9.86 22.00
CA GLY A 84 -2.36 -8.78 21.01
C GLY A 84 -1.22 -8.98 20.02
N LEU A 85 -0.89 -7.97 19.22
CA LEU A 85 0.31 -8.05 18.39
C LEU A 85 1.57 -7.76 19.23
N GLU A 86 2.51 -8.70 19.21
CA GLU A 86 3.82 -8.57 19.86
C GLU A 86 4.94 -8.75 18.84
N LEU A 87 6.01 -7.97 19.01
CA LEU A 87 7.22 -8.01 18.19
C LEU A 87 8.40 -8.45 19.05
N SER A 88 9.28 -9.28 18.50
CA SER A 88 10.61 -9.55 19.07
C SER A 88 11.69 -9.23 18.06
N ILE A 89 12.61 -8.33 18.43
CA ILE A 89 13.67 -7.84 17.55
C ILE A 89 15.02 -8.30 18.09
N HIS A 90 15.77 -9.03 17.26
CA HIS A 90 17.08 -9.56 17.58
C HIS A 90 18.12 -9.01 16.60
N PHE A 91 19.21 -8.49 17.16
CA PHE A 91 20.33 -7.92 16.40
C PHE A 91 21.66 -8.33 17.04
N GLN A 92 22.76 -8.00 16.37
CA GLN A 92 24.08 -8.26 16.91
C GLN A 92 24.28 -7.57 18.27
N GLY A 93 24.42 -8.37 19.33
CA GLY A 93 24.70 -7.89 20.68
C GLY A 93 23.47 -7.55 21.53
N GLY A 94 22.24 -7.81 21.09
CA GLY A 94 21.07 -7.56 21.94
C GLY A 94 19.72 -7.92 21.31
N HIS A 95 18.67 -7.68 22.10
CA HIS A 95 17.29 -7.85 21.69
C HIS A 95 16.36 -6.91 22.47
N TRP A 96 15.15 -6.71 21.95
CA TRP A 96 14.02 -6.17 22.69
C TRP A 96 12.72 -6.80 22.19
N ARG A 97 11.70 -6.79 23.05
CA ARG A 97 10.37 -7.33 22.76
C ARG A 97 9.32 -6.35 23.26
N THR A 98 8.25 -6.14 22.47
CA THR A 98 7.13 -5.28 22.88
C THR A 98 6.59 -5.69 24.24
N GLY A 99 6.41 -4.71 25.15
CA GLY A 99 5.87 -4.95 26.49
C GLY A 99 6.79 -5.73 27.44
N ARG A 100 8.09 -5.87 27.11
CA ARG A 100 9.09 -6.47 28.00
C ARG A 100 10.33 -5.61 28.08
N ASP A 101 10.81 -5.41 29.31
CA ASP A 101 12.05 -4.67 29.53
C ASP A 101 13.27 -5.53 29.18
N SER A 102 14.27 -4.89 28.58
CA SER A 102 15.60 -5.43 28.37
C SER A 102 16.62 -4.33 28.65
N ALA A 103 17.88 -4.69 28.94
CA ALA A 103 18.93 -3.70 29.16
C ALA A 103 19.09 -2.75 27.96
N PHE A 104 18.88 -3.27 26.74
CA PHE A 104 18.85 -2.44 25.54
C PHE A 104 17.64 -1.51 25.53
N TRP A 105 16.43 -2.02 25.80
CA TRP A 105 15.20 -1.21 25.79
C TRP A 105 15.31 -0.03 26.75
N GLU A 106 15.83 -0.23 27.96
CA GLU A 106 16.06 0.87 28.92
C GLU A 106 17.01 1.95 28.39
N SER A 107 18.02 1.56 27.61
CA SER A 107 18.99 2.51 27.06
C SER A 107 18.40 3.45 26.00
N VAL A 108 17.35 3.02 25.28
CA VAL A 108 16.71 3.77 24.19
C VAL A 108 15.30 4.25 24.53
N ARG A 109 14.74 3.89 25.70
CA ARG A 109 13.37 4.22 26.12
C ARG A 109 13.03 5.71 25.97
N HIS A 110 13.95 6.58 26.41
CA HIS A 110 13.77 8.03 26.33
C HIS A 110 13.63 8.53 24.87
N GLU A 111 14.29 7.88 23.90
CA GLU A 111 14.16 8.21 22.48
C GLU A 111 12.84 7.69 21.91
N VAL A 112 12.39 6.52 22.34
CA VAL A 112 11.06 5.96 21.99
C VAL A 112 9.95 6.92 22.44
N GLU A 113 9.98 7.36 23.70
CA GLU A 113 9.03 8.32 24.26
C GLU A 113 9.09 9.66 23.53
N ARG A 114 10.29 10.18 23.27
CA ARG A 114 10.49 11.42 22.49
C ARG A 114 9.89 11.33 21.10
N PHE A 115 10.09 10.21 20.40
CA PHE A 115 9.52 9.98 19.08
C PHE A 115 8.00 9.94 19.12
N GLN A 116 7.42 9.19 20.06
CA GLN A 116 5.96 9.11 20.24
C GLN A 116 5.33 10.49 20.50
N LEU A 117 5.97 11.32 21.32
CA LEU A 117 5.52 12.69 21.60
C LEU A 117 5.59 13.60 20.37
N ALA A 118 6.49 13.34 19.42
CA ALA A 118 6.61 14.09 18.17
C ALA A 118 5.55 13.70 17.12
N VAL A 119 5.04 12.46 17.16
CA VAL A 119 4.12 11.93 16.12
C VAL A 119 2.92 12.84 15.81
N PRO A 120 2.18 13.41 16.78
CA PRO A 120 1.06 14.30 16.48
C PRO A 120 1.44 15.52 15.64
N GLU A 121 2.64 16.08 15.85
CA GLU A 121 3.16 17.23 15.13
C GLU A 121 3.66 16.82 13.72
N LEU A 122 4.33 15.68 13.63
CA LEU A 122 4.74 15.08 12.35
C LEU A 122 3.57 14.85 11.39
N VAL A 123 2.45 14.33 11.92
CA VAL A 123 1.22 14.08 11.15
C VAL A 123 0.47 15.38 10.83
N SER A 124 0.44 16.34 11.76
CA SER A 124 -0.31 17.59 11.55
C SER A 124 0.38 18.58 10.61
N ASN A 125 1.65 18.37 10.26
CA ASN A 125 2.42 19.24 9.37
C ASN A 125 3.01 18.48 8.15
N PRO A 126 2.17 17.91 7.27
CA PRO A 126 2.61 17.15 6.12
C PRO A 126 3.52 17.93 5.18
N LYS A 127 3.32 19.25 5.07
CA LYS A 127 4.14 20.14 4.22
C LYS A 127 5.61 20.10 4.62
N LYS A 128 5.89 20.04 5.92
CA LYS A 128 7.24 20.01 6.47
C LYS A 128 7.84 18.61 6.41
N TYR A 129 7.07 17.58 6.77
CA TYR A 129 7.62 16.25 7.04
C TYR A 129 7.45 15.22 5.93
N MET A 130 6.59 15.47 4.94
CA MET A 130 6.46 14.56 3.79
C MET A 130 7.73 14.48 2.94
N PRO A 131 8.45 15.58 2.66
CA PRO A 131 9.68 15.52 1.87
C PRO A 131 10.89 14.97 2.63
N LEU A 132 10.84 14.91 3.97
CA LEU A 132 11.95 14.40 4.78
C LEU A 132 11.91 12.88 4.82
N THR A 133 13.08 12.25 4.72
CA THR A 133 13.22 10.83 5.06
C THR A 133 13.24 10.64 6.57
N VAL A 134 12.97 9.42 7.02
CA VAL A 134 13.14 9.03 8.43
C VAL A 134 14.57 9.31 8.89
N GLU A 135 15.58 8.96 8.08
CA GLU A 135 16.98 9.22 8.40
C GLU A 135 17.26 10.72 8.63
N GLN A 136 16.84 11.57 7.68
CA GLN A 136 17.04 13.02 7.77
C GLN A 136 16.41 13.60 9.03
N TYR A 137 15.16 13.24 9.33
CA TYR A 137 14.49 13.71 10.54
C TYR A 137 15.21 13.24 11.81
N LEU A 138 15.59 11.96 11.88
CA LEU A 138 16.25 11.41 13.05
C LEU A 138 17.67 12.00 13.26
N ASP A 139 18.38 12.32 12.18
CA ASP A 139 19.65 13.05 12.23
C ASP A 139 19.48 14.48 12.76
N GLU A 140 18.52 15.22 12.21
CA GLU A 140 18.25 16.63 12.58
C GLU A 140 17.83 16.77 14.04
N GLU A 141 17.04 15.82 14.56
CA GLU A 141 16.55 15.82 15.95
C GLU A 141 17.53 15.11 16.93
N GLY A 142 18.69 14.66 16.46
CA GLY A 142 19.74 14.07 17.28
C GLY A 142 19.34 12.74 17.92
N TYR A 143 18.72 11.82 17.15
CA TYR A 143 18.50 10.43 17.57
C TYR A 143 19.76 9.59 17.38
N SER A 144 19.94 8.63 18.29
CA SER A 144 21.09 7.75 18.28
C SER A 144 21.06 6.75 17.13
N GLU A 145 22.24 6.26 16.75
CA GLU A 145 22.40 5.17 15.79
C GLU A 145 21.71 3.89 16.26
N ASP A 146 21.66 3.67 17.57
CA ASP A 146 20.98 2.53 18.16
C ASP A 146 19.46 2.65 17.99
N PHE A 147 18.87 3.82 18.20
CA PHE A 147 17.45 4.04 17.91
C PHE A 147 17.14 3.84 16.42
N LYS A 148 17.91 4.44 15.51
CA LYS A 148 17.70 4.30 14.06
C LYS A 148 17.77 2.85 13.60
N HIS A 149 18.83 2.14 13.99
CA HIS A 149 19.17 0.84 13.39
C HIS A 149 18.66 -0.37 14.17
N LYS A 150 18.39 -0.24 15.47
CA LYS A 150 17.94 -1.36 16.32
C LYS A 150 16.49 -1.20 16.76
N VAL A 151 15.88 -0.03 16.63
CA VAL A 151 14.44 0.20 16.91
C VAL A 151 13.68 0.51 15.62
N MET A 152 13.97 1.66 14.99
CA MET A 152 13.17 2.18 13.89
C MET A 152 13.24 1.29 12.64
N ALA A 153 14.44 1.01 12.12
CA ALA A 153 14.56 0.21 10.89
C ALA A 153 13.99 -1.21 11.03
N PRO A 154 14.27 -2.00 12.08
CA PRO A 154 13.64 -3.31 12.27
C PRO A 154 12.11 -3.23 12.36
N LEU A 155 11.58 -2.22 13.05
CA LEU A 155 10.14 -2.00 13.16
C LEU A 155 9.52 -1.71 11.79
N LEU A 156 10.11 -0.80 11.00
CA LEU A 156 9.67 -0.52 9.63
C LEU A 156 9.76 -1.76 8.74
N SER A 157 10.80 -2.59 8.91
CA SER A 157 10.97 -3.82 8.14
C SER A 157 9.82 -4.80 8.36
N VAL A 158 9.41 -4.99 9.62
CA VAL A 158 8.28 -5.86 9.97
C VAL A 158 6.95 -5.30 9.48
N LEU A 159 6.75 -3.98 9.58
CA LEU A 159 5.48 -3.33 9.25
C LEU A 159 5.23 -3.22 7.74
N PHE A 160 6.28 -2.93 6.97
CA PHE A 160 6.21 -2.75 5.52
C PHE A 160 6.71 -3.96 4.74
N VAL A 161 7.14 -5.02 5.44
CA VAL A 161 7.46 -6.33 4.85
C VAL A 161 8.57 -6.20 3.79
N THR A 162 9.56 -5.34 4.06
CA THR A 162 10.69 -5.02 3.17
C THR A 162 11.99 -4.87 3.97
N ARG A 163 13.15 -5.03 3.30
CA ARG A 163 14.49 -4.80 3.89
C ARG A 163 15.20 -3.59 3.31
N ILE A 164 14.67 -3.02 2.23
CA ILE A 164 15.33 -1.97 1.47
C ILE A 164 14.72 -0.60 1.76
N GLY A 165 15.57 0.43 1.77
CA GLY A 165 15.13 1.82 1.87
C GLY A 165 14.40 2.18 3.17
N LEU A 166 14.53 1.39 4.24
CA LEU A 166 13.74 1.55 5.47
C LEU A 166 13.85 2.95 6.09
N LEU A 167 15.07 3.48 6.22
CA LEU A 167 15.28 4.84 6.72
C LEU A 167 15.10 5.92 5.64
N GLN A 168 14.94 5.51 4.37
CA GLN A 168 14.67 6.40 3.24
C GLN A 168 13.18 6.62 3.00
N MET A 169 12.31 5.96 3.77
CA MET A 169 10.87 6.19 3.75
C MET A 169 10.54 7.63 4.19
N SER A 170 9.41 8.16 3.74
CA SER A 170 8.93 9.49 4.15
C SER A 170 8.59 9.52 5.64
N MET A 171 9.10 10.51 6.36
CA MET A 171 8.82 10.68 7.80
C MET A 171 7.32 10.91 8.06
N PHE A 172 6.63 11.65 7.19
CA PHE A 172 5.18 11.80 7.30
C PHE A 172 4.43 10.46 7.20
N MET A 173 4.81 9.61 6.24
CA MET A 173 4.17 8.28 6.08
C MET A 173 4.40 7.42 7.32
N VAL A 174 5.63 7.40 7.82
CA VAL A 174 6.00 6.64 9.00
C VAL A 174 5.27 7.18 10.23
N ALA A 175 5.22 8.49 10.43
CA ALA A 175 4.46 9.11 11.51
C ALA A 175 2.95 8.80 11.40
N ALA A 176 2.37 8.83 10.20
CA ALA A 176 0.97 8.45 10.00
C ALA A 176 0.70 6.97 10.34
N THR A 177 1.71 6.11 10.16
CA THR A 177 1.67 4.69 10.56
C THR A 177 1.73 4.50 12.08
N PHE A 178 2.37 5.43 12.81
CA PHE A 178 2.50 5.42 14.28
C PHE A 178 1.58 6.40 15.03
N GLY A 179 0.77 7.18 14.31
CA GLY A 179 -0.06 8.26 14.88
C GLY A 179 -1.38 7.81 15.49
N PRO A 180 -2.33 8.74 15.71
CA PRO A 180 -3.67 8.45 16.29
C PRO A 180 -4.50 7.45 15.48
N VAL A 181 -4.08 7.19 14.24
CA VAL A 181 -4.65 6.26 13.27
C VAL A 181 -3.90 4.91 13.28
N SER A 182 -2.85 4.77 14.09
CA SER A 182 -2.05 3.55 14.16
C SER A 182 -2.77 2.45 14.92
N GLY A 183 -2.62 1.22 14.43
CA GLY A 183 -2.89 0.01 15.19
C GLY A 183 -1.65 -0.45 15.96
N TYR A 184 -0.56 0.33 16.02
CA TYR A 184 0.73 -0.12 16.52
C TYR A 184 1.18 0.74 17.69
N SER A 185 1.52 0.09 18.80
CA SER A 185 2.15 0.72 19.97
C SER A 185 3.47 0.03 20.25
N MET A 186 4.47 0.81 20.65
CA MET A 186 5.77 0.29 21.09
C MET A 186 5.74 -0.15 22.56
N ASP A 187 4.78 0.35 23.35
CA ASP A 187 4.70 0.12 24.80
C ASP A 187 3.86 -1.11 25.19
N GLY A 188 3.09 -1.68 24.26
CA GLY A 188 2.28 -2.86 24.56
C GLY A 188 1.43 -3.41 23.41
N PRO A 189 0.76 -4.56 23.63
CA PRO A 189 -0.02 -5.23 22.60
C PRO A 189 -1.21 -4.40 22.14
N THR A 190 -1.46 -4.38 20.84
CA THR A 190 -2.58 -3.66 20.22
C THR A 190 -3.66 -4.62 19.71
N PRO A 191 -4.94 -4.18 19.60
CA PRO A 191 -6.10 -5.06 19.41
C PRO A 191 -6.29 -5.49 17.94
N TRP A 192 -5.24 -6.02 17.32
CA TRP A 192 -5.27 -6.66 16.02
C TRP A 192 -6.16 -7.90 16.04
N ARG A 193 -6.67 -8.24 14.87
CA ARG A 193 -7.56 -9.38 14.64
C ARG A 193 -7.10 -10.17 13.44
N THR A 194 -7.43 -11.44 13.41
CA THR A 194 -7.28 -12.30 12.23
C THR A 194 -8.65 -12.79 11.75
N VAL A 195 -8.74 -13.19 10.48
CA VAL A 195 -9.93 -13.80 9.89
C VAL A 195 -9.94 -15.29 10.23
N LYS A 196 -10.96 -15.78 10.93
CA LYS A 196 -11.03 -17.20 11.27
C LYS A 196 -11.17 -18.04 10.02
N GLN A 197 -10.43 -19.16 9.98
CA GLN A 197 -10.31 -20.04 8.81
C GLN A 197 -9.59 -19.40 7.61
N GLY A 198 -8.97 -18.22 7.82
CA GLY A 198 -8.14 -17.52 6.86
C GLY A 198 -8.89 -16.62 5.88
N SER A 199 -8.11 -15.76 5.22
CA SER A 199 -8.53 -14.75 4.24
C SER A 199 -9.34 -15.33 3.08
N ARG A 200 -9.16 -16.63 2.76
CA ARG A 200 -10.01 -17.37 1.81
C ARG A 200 -11.50 -17.13 2.04
N GLU A 201 -11.92 -16.91 3.29
CA GLU A 201 -13.34 -16.86 3.62
C GLU A 201 -14.02 -15.57 3.17
N TYR A 202 -13.34 -14.43 3.22
CA TYR A 202 -13.91 -13.23 2.63
C TYR A 202 -13.70 -13.24 1.11
N VAL A 203 -12.60 -13.80 0.59
CA VAL A 203 -12.36 -13.92 -0.86
C VAL A 203 -13.48 -14.72 -1.51
N ARG A 204 -13.81 -15.89 -0.96
CA ARG A 204 -14.88 -16.77 -1.46
C ARG A 204 -16.26 -16.11 -1.37
N ARG A 205 -16.60 -15.52 -0.22
CA ARG A 205 -17.92 -14.87 -0.02
C ARG A 205 -18.08 -13.62 -0.89
N LEU A 206 -17.04 -12.81 -1.02
CA LEU A 206 -17.03 -11.62 -1.84
C LEU A 206 -17.18 -11.98 -3.32
N SER A 207 -16.35 -12.89 -3.82
CA SER A 207 -16.35 -13.25 -5.24
C SER A 207 -17.61 -13.98 -5.70
N ALA A 208 -18.32 -14.67 -4.80
CA ALA A 208 -19.56 -15.37 -5.14
C ALA A 208 -20.61 -14.48 -5.81
N VAL A 209 -20.67 -13.17 -5.49
CA VAL A 209 -21.69 -12.25 -6.04
C VAL A 209 -21.38 -11.77 -7.46
N PHE A 210 -20.16 -12.00 -7.96
CA PHE A 210 -19.72 -11.62 -9.30
C PHE A 210 -19.01 -12.77 -10.04
N ALA A 211 -19.20 -14.02 -9.60
CA ALA A 211 -18.48 -15.19 -10.08
C ALA A 211 -18.63 -15.43 -11.59
N SER A 212 -19.78 -15.08 -12.19
CA SER A 212 -20.01 -15.24 -13.63
C SER A 212 -19.07 -14.40 -14.51
N GLY A 213 -18.49 -13.33 -13.97
CA GLY A 213 -17.54 -12.46 -14.65
C GLY A 213 -16.08 -12.83 -14.41
N VAL A 214 -15.78 -13.83 -13.59
CA VAL A 214 -14.41 -14.16 -13.17
C VAL A 214 -13.75 -15.13 -14.14
N ARG A 215 -12.49 -14.83 -14.51
CA ARG A 215 -11.62 -15.68 -15.34
C ARG A 215 -10.27 -15.84 -14.65
N THR A 216 -10.14 -16.89 -13.86
CA THR A 216 -8.86 -17.33 -13.28
C THR A 216 -8.03 -18.14 -14.28
N GLY A 217 -6.73 -18.23 -14.08
CA GLY A 217 -5.81 -18.88 -15.03
C GLY A 217 -5.73 -18.14 -16.37
N CYS A 218 -6.20 -16.90 -16.42
CA CYS A 218 -6.40 -16.09 -17.61
C CYS A 218 -5.75 -14.73 -17.40
N GLY A 219 -4.41 -14.70 -17.42
CA GLY A 219 -3.65 -13.45 -17.34
C GLY A 219 -3.89 -12.57 -18.56
N VAL A 220 -3.75 -11.25 -18.40
CA VAL A 220 -3.77 -10.30 -19.52
C VAL A 220 -2.35 -10.12 -20.04
N ARG A 221 -2.20 -10.10 -21.37
CA ARG A 221 -0.92 -9.91 -22.06
C ARG A 221 -0.74 -8.49 -22.58
N SER A 222 -1.80 -7.90 -23.12
CA SER A 222 -1.75 -6.52 -23.62
C SER A 222 -3.12 -5.84 -23.60
N ILE A 223 -3.09 -4.52 -23.55
CA ILE A 223 -4.24 -3.63 -23.52
C ILE A 223 -4.00 -2.54 -24.57
N ARG A 224 -4.86 -2.54 -25.60
CA ARG A 224 -4.89 -1.51 -26.62
C ARG A 224 -6.06 -0.58 -26.39
N ARG A 225 -5.79 0.72 -26.26
CA ARG A 225 -6.81 1.73 -25.97
C ARG A 225 -7.18 2.47 -27.24
N GLU A 226 -8.46 2.50 -27.54
CA GLU A 226 -9.02 3.12 -28.74
C GLU A 226 -9.97 4.26 -28.34
N ARG A 227 -10.37 5.08 -29.31
CA ARG A 227 -11.27 6.21 -29.05
C ARG A 227 -12.61 5.77 -28.48
N ASP A 228 -13.13 4.64 -28.95
CA ASP A 228 -14.46 4.11 -28.69
C ASP A 228 -14.47 2.86 -27.79
N GLY A 229 -13.31 2.40 -27.32
CA GLY A 229 -13.23 1.24 -26.41
C GLY A 229 -11.81 0.85 -26.03
N VAL A 230 -11.70 -0.30 -25.39
CA VAL A 230 -10.44 -0.92 -24.99
C VAL A 230 -10.45 -2.36 -25.44
N THR A 231 -9.36 -2.82 -26.06
CA THR A 231 -9.15 -4.21 -26.45
C THR A 231 -8.16 -4.85 -25.48
N VAL A 232 -8.60 -5.91 -24.80
CA VAL A 232 -7.80 -6.70 -23.87
C VAL A 232 -7.45 -8.02 -24.54
N THR A 233 -6.16 -8.33 -24.61
CA THR A 233 -5.66 -9.62 -25.11
C THR A 233 -5.23 -10.48 -23.93
N SER A 234 -5.87 -11.63 -23.73
CA SER A 234 -5.50 -12.60 -22.69
C SER A 234 -4.30 -13.46 -23.10
N ALA A 235 -3.70 -14.13 -22.12
CA ALA A 235 -2.49 -14.94 -22.29
C ALA A 235 -2.71 -16.17 -23.19
N ASP A 236 -3.94 -16.67 -23.26
CA ASP A 236 -4.37 -17.73 -24.17
C ASP A 236 -4.63 -17.25 -25.61
N GLY A 237 -4.42 -15.95 -25.88
CA GLY A 237 -4.64 -15.34 -27.19
C GLY A 237 -6.07 -14.85 -27.42
N GLY A 238 -6.97 -14.99 -26.45
CA GLY A 238 -8.31 -14.41 -26.49
C GLY A 238 -8.27 -12.89 -26.64
N VAL A 239 -9.16 -12.34 -27.47
CA VAL A 239 -9.27 -10.89 -27.71
C VAL A 239 -10.67 -10.44 -27.31
N HIS A 240 -10.74 -9.46 -26.41
CA HIS A 240 -11.99 -9.02 -25.78
C HIS A 240 -12.12 -7.49 -25.84
N ARG A 241 -13.30 -6.99 -26.21
CA ARG A 241 -13.58 -5.55 -26.31
C ARG A 241 -14.42 -5.08 -25.12
N PHE A 242 -14.01 -3.97 -24.51
CA PHE A 242 -14.62 -3.34 -23.35
C PHE A 242 -14.80 -1.83 -23.55
N ASP A 243 -15.67 -1.20 -22.77
CA ASP A 243 -15.83 0.26 -22.77
C ASP A 243 -14.77 0.95 -21.92
N GLN A 244 -14.33 0.28 -20.86
CA GLN A 244 -13.42 0.76 -19.81
C GLN A 244 -12.55 -0.39 -19.31
N VAL A 245 -11.34 -0.07 -18.82
CA VAL A 245 -10.46 -1.02 -18.13
C VAL A 245 -10.02 -0.48 -16.77
N VAL A 246 -10.01 -1.36 -15.78
CA VAL A 246 -9.47 -1.13 -14.45
C VAL A 246 -8.24 -2.01 -14.29
N LEU A 247 -7.09 -1.39 -14.07
CA LEU A 247 -5.84 -2.06 -13.75
C LEU A 247 -5.71 -2.15 -12.23
N ALA A 248 -5.86 -3.36 -11.71
CA ALA A 248 -5.78 -3.74 -10.31
C ALA A 248 -4.56 -4.64 -10.02
N THR A 249 -3.49 -4.45 -10.80
CA THR A 249 -2.20 -5.14 -10.68
C THR A 249 -1.19 -4.26 -9.95
N GLU A 250 0.03 -4.75 -9.75
CA GLU A 250 1.18 -3.90 -9.44
C GLU A 250 1.36 -2.81 -10.50
N ALA A 251 1.88 -1.65 -10.10
CA ALA A 251 2.01 -0.47 -10.97
C ALA A 251 2.93 -0.73 -12.20
N GLY A 252 4.08 -1.36 -12.01
CA GLY A 252 4.97 -1.73 -13.11
C GLY A 252 4.34 -2.75 -14.06
N THR A 253 3.52 -3.67 -13.53
CA THR A 253 2.74 -4.62 -14.34
C THR A 253 1.66 -3.88 -15.14
N ALA A 254 0.92 -2.97 -14.51
CA ALA A 254 -0.08 -2.14 -15.17
C ALA A 254 0.54 -1.38 -16.36
N LEU A 255 1.73 -0.79 -16.17
CA LEU A 255 2.45 -0.08 -17.23
C LEU A 255 2.85 -1.01 -18.39
N LYS A 256 3.37 -2.21 -18.10
CA LYS A 256 3.79 -3.19 -19.11
C LYS A 256 2.63 -3.73 -19.96
N LEU A 257 1.42 -3.77 -19.39
CA LEU A 257 0.24 -4.24 -20.11
C LEU A 257 -0.29 -3.22 -21.12
N LEU A 258 0.01 -1.93 -20.96
CA LEU A 258 -0.45 -0.88 -21.88
C LEU A 258 0.43 -0.86 -23.14
N GLU A 259 -0.18 -0.91 -24.32
CA GLU A 259 0.54 -0.79 -25.60
C GLU A 259 0.97 0.66 -25.91
N ASP A 260 0.30 1.64 -25.31
CA ASP A 260 0.45 3.07 -25.60
C ASP A 260 0.59 3.94 -24.32
N PRO A 261 1.47 3.59 -23.36
CA PRO A 261 1.56 4.34 -22.11
C PRO A 261 1.94 5.81 -22.35
N SER A 262 1.23 6.75 -21.72
CA SER A 262 1.62 8.16 -21.77
C SER A 262 2.81 8.46 -20.87
N SER A 263 3.40 9.65 -21.06
CA SER A 263 4.45 10.19 -20.17
C SER A 263 4.05 10.15 -18.70
N ASP A 264 2.84 10.60 -18.36
CA ASP A 264 2.38 10.65 -16.96
C ASP A 264 2.20 9.23 -16.39
N GLU A 265 1.75 8.27 -17.20
CA GLU A 265 1.66 6.86 -16.79
C GLU A 265 3.03 6.23 -16.59
N ALA A 266 3.96 6.46 -17.52
CA ALA A 266 5.32 5.94 -17.43
C ALA A 266 6.06 6.46 -16.19
N VAL A 267 5.91 7.75 -15.88
CA VAL A 267 6.52 8.36 -14.68
C VAL A 267 5.86 7.86 -13.39
N LEU A 268 4.52 7.93 -13.31
CA LEU A 268 3.83 7.63 -12.05
C LEU A 268 3.80 6.14 -11.71
N LEU A 269 3.80 5.25 -12.71
CA LEU A 269 3.73 3.80 -12.50
C LEU A 269 5.10 3.12 -12.59
N GLY A 270 6.00 3.63 -13.43
CA GLY A 270 7.30 3.00 -13.71
C GLY A 270 8.32 3.18 -12.58
N GLU A 271 8.17 4.21 -11.74
CA GLU A 271 9.04 4.46 -10.59
C GLU A 271 8.57 3.79 -9.29
N VAL A 272 7.51 2.99 -9.35
CA VAL A 272 7.05 2.23 -8.19
C VAL A 272 7.88 0.96 -8.08
N GLU A 273 8.73 0.91 -7.05
CA GLU A 273 9.61 -0.22 -6.78
C GLU A 273 8.89 -1.32 -5.99
N TYR A 274 9.26 -2.57 -6.26
CA TYR A 274 8.78 -3.74 -5.55
C TYR A 274 9.99 -4.62 -5.17
N GLU A 275 10.07 -5.05 -3.91
CA GLU A 275 11.05 -6.03 -3.44
C GLU A 275 10.51 -7.44 -3.66
N PRO A 276 11.20 -8.32 -4.41
CA PRO A 276 10.88 -9.73 -4.44
C PRO A 276 10.96 -10.34 -3.04
N ALA A 277 9.91 -11.03 -2.63
CA ALA A 277 9.84 -11.70 -1.34
C ALA A 277 9.49 -13.17 -1.51
N SER A 278 10.21 -14.02 -0.78
CA SER A 278 9.88 -15.42 -0.62
C SER A 278 9.34 -15.64 0.78
N ILE A 279 8.21 -16.33 0.89
CA ILE A 279 7.66 -16.78 2.17
C ILE A 279 7.73 -18.30 2.20
N VAL A 280 8.47 -18.82 3.17
CA VAL A 280 8.63 -20.24 3.39
C VAL A 280 7.80 -20.63 4.60
N LEU A 281 6.75 -21.42 4.37
CA LEU A 281 5.96 -22.06 5.41
C LEU A 281 6.66 -23.36 5.82
N HIS A 282 6.99 -23.53 7.11
CA HIS A 282 7.76 -24.66 7.60
C HIS A 282 7.52 -24.95 9.09
N THR A 283 8.05 -26.08 9.57
CA THR A 283 7.99 -26.49 10.98
C THR A 283 9.32 -26.34 11.73
N ASP A 284 10.34 -25.77 11.09
CA ASP A 284 11.67 -25.62 11.68
C ASP A 284 11.76 -24.50 12.74
N PRO A 285 11.98 -24.80 14.04
CA PRO A 285 12.01 -23.77 15.09
C PRO A 285 13.33 -22.99 15.13
N ARG A 286 14.35 -23.39 14.35
CA ARG A 286 15.69 -22.73 14.33
C ARG A 286 15.65 -21.27 13.86
N VAL A 287 14.55 -20.84 13.25
CA VAL A 287 14.32 -19.45 12.84
C VAL A 287 13.99 -18.54 14.03
N MET A 288 13.58 -19.12 15.16
CA MET A 288 13.23 -18.40 16.38
C MET A 288 14.41 -18.39 17.37
N PRO A 289 14.41 -17.47 18.35
CA PRO A 289 15.40 -17.45 19.43
C PRO A 289 15.38 -18.75 20.23
N GLU A 290 16.55 -19.14 20.76
CA GLU A 290 16.67 -20.32 21.64
C GLU A 290 15.80 -20.19 22.89
N ASP A 291 15.75 -19.00 23.48
CA ASP A 291 14.84 -18.70 24.58
C ASP A 291 13.40 -18.53 24.06
N ARG A 292 12.56 -19.53 24.32
CA ARG A 292 11.12 -19.51 23.98
C ARG A 292 10.36 -18.36 24.66
N SER A 293 10.89 -17.79 25.75
CA SER A 293 10.29 -16.62 26.39
C SER A 293 10.36 -15.35 25.52
N LEU A 294 11.22 -15.33 24.50
CA LEU A 294 11.35 -14.23 23.55
C LEU A 294 10.52 -14.43 22.28
N TRP A 295 9.81 -15.55 22.14
CA TRP A 295 8.95 -15.77 20.98
C TRP A 295 7.79 -14.79 20.99
N ALA A 296 7.55 -14.18 19.83
CA ALA A 296 6.47 -13.26 19.57
C ALA A 296 5.81 -13.59 18.23
N ALA A 297 4.62 -13.03 18.01
CA ALA A 297 3.87 -13.23 16.78
C ALA A 297 4.71 -12.88 15.54
N TYR A 298 5.42 -11.75 15.59
CA TYR A 298 6.45 -11.40 14.62
C TYR A 298 7.82 -11.35 15.28
N THR A 299 8.78 -12.06 14.71
CA THR A 299 10.17 -12.06 15.19
C THR A 299 11.10 -11.65 14.07
N TYR A 300 11.82 -10.54 14.24
CA TYR A 300 12.84 -10.07 13.31
C TYR A 300 14.21 -10.45 13.84
N VAL A 301 15.06 -10.97 12.95
CA VAL A 301 16.42 -11.37 13.28
C VAL A 301 17.38 -10.81 12.24
N THR A 302 18.40 -10.11 12.70
CA THR A 302 19.50 -9.65 11.85
C THR A 302 20.86 -9.92 12.49
N PRO A 303 21.87 -10.38 11.73
CA PRO A 303 23.24 -10.43 12.20
C PRO A 303 23.94 -9.07 12.10
N GLU A 304 23.29 -8.05 11.53
CA GLU A 304 23.88 -6.75 11.23
C GLU A 304 23.55 -5.74 12.36
N ALA A 305 24.58 -5.07 12.90
CA ALA A 305 24.38 -4.03 13.92
C ALA A 305 23.82 -2.72 13.33
N ARG A 306 24.05 -2.46 12.04
CA ARG A 306 23.57 -1.30 11.28
C ARG A 306 23.18 -1.74 9.87
N GLY A 307 22.40 -0.90 9.18
CA GLY A 307 21.90 -1.18 7.82
C GLY A 307 23.04 -1.47 6.82
N PRO A 308 22.73 -2.08 5.66
CA PRO A 308 21.42 -2.14 5.01
C PRO A 308 20.53 -3.35 5.36
N PHE A 309 20.86 -4.17 6.36
CA PHE A 309 20.02 -5.29 6.83
C PHE A 309 19.68 -6.35 5.76
N THR A 310 20.59 -6.52 4.78
CA THR A 310 20.39 -7.46 3.67
C THR A 310 20.27 -8.92 4.10
N ARG A 311 20.80 -9.26 5.28
CA ARG A 311 20.75 -10.60 5.87
C ARG A 311 19.66 -10.73 6.93
N ALA A 312 18.87 -9.69 7.14
CA ALA A 312 17.71 -9.76 8.00
C ALA A 312 16.62 -10.65 7.41
N HIS A 313 15.88 -11.29 8.30
CA HIS A 313 14.66 -12.00 8.00
C HIS A 313 13.68 -11.80 9.14
N TYR A 314 12.42 -12.06 8.88
CA TYR A 314 11.39 -12.04 9.90
C TYR A 314 10.49 -13.26 9.77
N ASN A 315 10.00 -13.68 10.93
CA ASN A 315 9.34 -14.95 11.15
C ASN A 315 7.97 -14.68 11.75
N TYR A 316 6.94 -15.25 11.15
CA TYR A 316 5.60 -15.28 11.68
C TYR A 316 5.41 -16.56 12.48
N TYR A 317 5.21 -16.44 13.79
CA TYR A 317 4.80 -17.58 14.61
C TYR A 317 3.29 -17.74 14.50
N LEU A 318 2.86 -18.65 13.63
CA LEU A 318 1.47 -18.72 13.16
C LEU A 318 0.47 -19.07 14.27
N PRO A 319 0.75 -19.92 15.27
CA PRO A 319 -0.15 -20.14 16.40
C PRO A 319 -0.47 -18.89 17.22
N ALA A 320 0.44 -17.92 17.31
CA ALA A 320 0.17 -16.65 18.00
C ALA A 320 -0.73 -15.71 17.16
N LEU A 321 -0.75 -15.89 15.85
CA LEU A 321 -1.56 -15.10 14.91
C LEU A 321 -2.92 -15.77 14.63
N GLN A 322 -2.96 -17.11 14.65
CA GLN A 322 -4.06 -17.97 14.21
C GLN A 322 -4.15 -19.16 15.18
N ASP A 323 -4.90 -18.98 16.27
CA ASP A 323 -4.94 -19.94 17.41
C ASP A 323 -5.38 -21.36 17.03
N TRP A 324 -6.17 -21.51 15.97
CA TRP A 324 -6.63 -22.81 15.47
C TRP A 324 -5.53 -23.64 14.77
N VAL A 325 -4.36 -23.04 14.49
CA VAL A 325 -3.19 -23.78 13.97
C VAL A 325 -2.63 -24.73 15.03
N GLY A 326 -2.63 -24.31 16.29
CA GLY A 326 -2.34 -25.13 17.49
C GLY A 326 -0.89 -25.60 17.67
N GLU A 327 -0.18 -25.97 16.61
CA GLU A 327 1.19 -26.53 16.65
C GLU A 327 2.25 -25.57 16.10
N ASP A 328 3.50 -25.73 16.53
CA ASP A 328 4.65 -24.95 16.02
C ASP A 328 4.68 -24.98 14.48
N LEU A 329 4.39 -23.82 13.89
CA LEU A 329 4.34 -23.58 12.45
C LEU A 329 4.77 -22.13 12.20
N PHE A 330 5.65 -21.97 11.22
CA PHE A 330 6.31 -20.70 10.95
C PHE A 330 6.16 -20.33 9.49
N ALA A 331 5.98 -19.04 9.22
CA ALA A 331 6.17 -18.49 7.89
C ALA A 331 7.33 -17.50 7.96
N THR A 332 8.46 -17.86 7.36
CA THR A 332 9.66 -17.02 7.34
C THR A 332 9.79 -16.32 6.01
N CYS A 333 9.90 -15.00 6.08
CA CYS A 333 10.08 -14.14 4.92
C CYS A 333 11.57 -13.92 4.65
N ASN A 334 11.96 -14.18 3.41
CA ASN A 334 13.33 -14.06 2.91
C ASN A 334 14.37 -14.76 3.81
N PRO A 335 14.17 -16.05 4.15
CA PRO A 335 15.14 -16.77 4.96
C PRO A 335 16.51 -16.79 4.26
N PRO A 336 17.62 -16.51 4.98
CA PRO A 336 18.96 -16.81 4.49
C PRO A 336 19.08 -18.26 4.05
N GLU A 337 19.93 -18.50 3.05
CA GLU A 337 20.20 -19.84 2.56
C GLU A 337 20.68 -20.76 3.71
N GLY A 338 20.09 -21.96 3.78
CA GLY A 338 20.40 -22.95 4.81
C GLY A 338 19.77 -22.70 6.19
N LEU A 339 19.07 -21.59 6.40
CA LEU A 339 18.40 -21.31 7.69
C LEU A 339 17.28 -22.33 7.97
N VAL A 340 16.43 -22.58 6.97
CA VAL A 340 15.30 -23.52 7.08
C VAL A 340 15.71 -24.88 6.54
N ASP A 341 15.47 -25.93 7.32
CA ASP A 341 15.66 -27.33 6.88
C ASP A 341 14.73 -27.65 5.70
N PRO A 342 15.25 -28.02 4.52
CA PRO A 342 14.41 -28.40 3.38
C PRO A 342 13.42 -29.52 3.70
N ALA A 343 13.75 -30.44 4.62
CA ALA A 343 12.86 -31.53 5.03
C ALA A 343 11.66 -31.05 5.87
N LYS A 344 11.73 -29.84 6.42
CA LYS A 344 10.67 -29.23 7.23
C LYS A 344 9.85 -28.17 6.48
N VAL A 345 10.16 -27.92 5.20
CA VAL A 345 9.41 -27.00 4.35
C VAL A 345 8.06 -27.64 3.99
N VAL A 346 6.99 -26.93 4.31
CA VAL A 346 5.61 -27.28 3.93
C VAL A 346 5.27 -26.68 2.57
N LYS A 347 5.58 -25.40 2.37
CA LYS A 347 5.32 -24.69 1.11
C LYS A 347 6.24 -23.47 0.97
N THR A 348 6.71 -23.21 -0.23
CA THR A 348 7.39 -21.96 -0.56
C THR A 348 6.54 -21.16 -1.54
N MET A 349 6.43 -19.87 -1.29
CA MET A 349 5.72 -18.95 -2.16
C MET A 349 6.56 -17.73 -2.45
N ARG A 350 6.28 -17.10 -3.59
CA ARG A 350 7.00 -15.93 -4.06
C ARG A 350 6.00 -14.86 -4.42
N TRP A 351 6.24 -13.68 -3.89
CA TRP A 351 5.49 -12.46 -4.14
C TRP A 351 6.46 -11.31 -4.32
N GLN A 352 5.90 -10.12 -4.51
CA GLN A 352 6.64 -8.89 -4.34
C GLN A 352 5.91 -8.01 -3.33
N HIS A 353 6.66 -7.15 -2.64
CA HIS A 353 6.13 -6.14 -1.73
C HIS A 353 6.51 -4.76 -2.23
N LEU A 354 5.54 -3.85 -2.24
CA LEU A 354 5.75 -2.46 -2.57
C LEU A 354 6.80 -1.81 -1.65
N VAL A 355 7.80 -1.17 -2.25
CA VAL A 355 8.80 -0.37 -1.54
C VAL A 355 8.28 1.05 -1.38
N CYS A 356 8.02 1.44 -0.14
CA CYS A 356 7.50 2.77 0.21
C CYS A 356 8.63 3.79 0.42
N ASP A 357 9.37 4.14 -0.64
CA ASP A 357 10.43 5.15 -0.56
C ASP A 357 9.92 6.56 -0.14
N GLY A 358 10.83 7.51 0.05
CA GLY A 358 10.49 8.90 0.40
C GLY A 358 9.60 9.62 -0.62
N MET A 359 9.56 9.14 -1.86
CA MET A 359 8.77 9.71 -2.95
C MET A 359 7.40 9.03 -3.14
N HIS A 360 7.16 7.89 -2.50
CA HIS A 360 5.90 7.16 -2.55
C HIS A 360 4.67 8.06 -2.26
N PRO A 361 4.61 8.83 -1.15
CA PRO A 361 3.43 9.63 -0.86
C PRO A 361 3.22 10.74 -1.90
N VAL A 362 4.32 11.24 -2.48
CA VAL A 362 4.30 12.24 -3.54
C VAL A 362 3.73 11.67 -4.84
N ARG A 363 4.25 10.52 -5.30
CA ARG A 363 3.73 9.83 -6.49
C ARG A 363 2.26 9.47 -6.32
N SER A 364 1.90 8.94 -5.14
CA SER A 364 0.54 8.58 -4.77
C SER A 364 -0.43 9.76 -4.89
N ALA A 365 -0.05 10.95 -4.40
CA ALA A 365 -0.85 12.17 -4.52
C ALA A 365 -1.08 12.63 -5.97
N GLU A 366 -0.16 12.31 -6.89
CA GLU A 366 -0.24 12.71 -8.31
C GLU A 366 -0.95 11.68 -9.19
N LEU A 367 -1.27 10.48 -8.69
CA LEU A 367 -1.98 9.44 -9.45
C LEU A 367 -3.33 9.89 -10.01
N HIS A 368 -3.97 10.88 -9.39
CA HIS A 368 -5.23 11.47 -9.89
C HIS A 368 -5.12 11.98 -11.34
N ARG A 369 -3.92 12.33 -11.82
CA ARG A 369 -3.69 12.84 -13.19
C ARG A 369 -4.02 11.82 -14.28
N ILE A 370 -3.82 10.53 -13.98
CA ILE A 370 -4.00 9.43 -14.94
C ILE A 370 -5.35 8.73 -14.80
N GLN A 371 -6.08 8.96 -13.71
CA GLN A 371 -7.37 8.30 -13.47
C GLN A 371 -8.43 8.70 -14.51
N GLY A 372 -9.11 7.70 -15.07
CA GLY A 372 -10.17 7.86 -16.07
C GLY A 372 -9.70 8.39 -17.42
N LYS A 373 -8.39 8.59 -17.62
CA LYS A 373 -7.83 9.00 -18.91
C LYS A 373 -7.75 7.80 -19.83
N ARG A 374 -8.03 8.01 -21.13
CA ARG A 374 -8.02 6.94 -22.16
C ARG A 374 -8.76 5.67 -21.69
N ARG A 375 -9.91 5.85 -21.04
CA ARG A 375 -10.78 4.74 -20.58
C ARG A 375 -10.10 3.78 -19.59
N THR A 376 -9.09 4.27 -18.86
CA THR A 376 -8.25 3.47 -17.96
C THR A 376 -8.33 4.03 -16.54
N TYR A 377 -8.51 3.14 -15.58
CA TYR A 377 -8.44 3.44 -14.16
C TYR A 377 -7.42 2.54 -13.48
N PHE A 378 -6.85 3.02 -12.39
CA PHE A 378 -5.75 2.37 -11.67
C PHE A 378 -6.13 2.22 -10.20
N CYS A 379 -6.00 1.03 -9.63
CA CYS A 379 -6.25 0.76 -8.22
C CYS A 379 -5.27 -0.29 -7.70
N GLY A 380 -5.02 -0.30 -6.39
CA GLY A 380 -4.01 -1.17 -5.79
C GLY A 380 -3.36 -0.54 -4.57
N GLU A 381 -2.46 -1.28 -3.93
CA GLU A 381 -1.76 -0.83 -2.73
C GLU A 381 -0.93 0.46 -2.96
N TYR A 382 -0.42 0.65 -4.18
CA TYR A 382 0.39 1.82 -4.55
C TYR A 382 -0.40 3.14 -4.67
N VAL A 383 -1.74 3.08 -4.57
CA VAL A 383 -2.61 4.27 -4.65
C VAL A 383 -2.74 4.97 -3.31
N GLY A 384 -2.52 4.30 -2.18
CA GLY A 384 -2.58 4.93 -0.86
C GLY A 384 -1.32 5.73 -0.53
N PHE A 385 -1.37 6.58 0.51
CA PHE A 385 -0.15 7.15 1.10
C PHE A 385 0.64 6.12 1.89
N ILE A 386 -0.07 5.15 2.46
CA ILE A 386 0.47 4.02 3.21
C ILE A 386 0.03 2.78 2.44
N SER A 387 0.99 1.91 2.11
CA SER A 387 0.67 0.61 1.50
C SER A 387 -0.15 -0.25 2.46
N GLY A 388 -1.17 -0.94 1.96
CA GLY A 388 -1.95 -1.86 2.78
C GLY A 388 -3.22 -2.37 2.14
N HIS A 389 -3.78 -3.41 2.74
CA HIS A 389 -4.96 -4.12 2.24
C HIS A 389 -6.22 -3.23 2.24
N GLU A 390 -6.37 -2.35 3.23
CA GLU A 390 -7.46 -1.37 3.30
C GLU A 390 -7.41 -0.39 2.11
N MET A 391 -6.23 0.17 1.84
CA MET A 391 -6.05 1.14 0.76
C MET A 391 -6.25 0.49 -0.61
N ALA A 392 -5.75 -0.72 -0.79
CA ALA A 392 -5.99 -1.50 -2.00
C ALA A 392 -7.50 -1.75 -2.21
N PHE A 393 -8.21 -2.26 -1.20
CA PHE A 393 -9.66 -2.50 -1.30
C PHE A 393 -10.45 -1.22 -1.59
N THR A 394 -10.16 -0.15 -0.83
CA THR A 394 -10.88 1.12 -0.92
C THR A 394 -10.62 1.82 -2.27
N SER A 395 -9.40 1.75 -2.80
CA SER A 395 -9.09 2.28 -4.14
C SER A 395 -9.87 1.57 -5.25
N GLY A 396 -10.06 0.25 -5.12
CA GLY A 396 -10.92 -0.54 -6.01
C GLY A 396 -12.37 -0.08 -5.97
N LEU A 397 -12.93 0.08 -4.77
CA LEU A 397 -14.28 0.63 -4.58
C LEU A 397 -14.40 2.04 -5.17
N ALA A 398 -13.37 2.89 -5.02
CA ALA A 398 -13.37 4.26 -5.51
C ALA A 398 -13.41 4.32 -7.04
N VAL A 399 -12.64 3.46 -7.72
CA VAL A 399 -12.71 3.30 -9.18
C VAL A 399 -14.08 2.77 -9.60
N GLY A 400 -14.61 1.76 -8.91
CA GLY A 400 -15.94 1.23 -9.19
C GLY A 400 -17.02 2.30 -9.09
N ARG A 401 -16.96 3.13 -8.04
CA ARG A 401 -17.86 4.26 -7.85
C ARG A 401 -17.72 5.31 -8.95
N ALA A 402 -16.49 5.63 -9.37
CA ALA A 402 -16.23 6.57 -10.46
C ALA A 402 -16.78 6.12 -11.81
N LEU A 403 -16.90 4.81 -12.01
CA LEU A 403 -17.46 4.18 -13.19
C LEU A 403 -18.99 4.01 -13.13
N GLY A 404 -19.63 4.47 -12.06
CA GLY A 404 -21.08 4.46 -11.87
C GLY A 404 -21.56 3.52 -10.76
N GLY A 405 -20.71 2.61 -10.28
CA GLY A 405 -21.06 1.58 -9.29
C GLY A 405 -21.46 2.11 -7.91
N GLU A 406 -21.75 1.19 -7.00
CA GLU A 406 -22.21 1.49 -5.64
C GLU A 406 -21.04 1.49 -4.65
N PHE A 407 -21.08 2.38 -3.66
CA PHE A 407 -20.33 2.18 -2.42
C PHE A 407 -21.20 1.35 -1.47
N PRO A 408 -20.78 0.13 -1.08
CA PRO A 408 -21.68 -0.83 -0.44
C PRO A 408 -21.82 -0.65 1.08
N PHE A 409 -21.16 0.32 1.71
CA PHE A 409 -21.06 0.44 3.18
C PHE A 409 -21.58 1.79 3.70
N GLU A 410 -22.64 2.32 3.09
CA GLU A 410 -23.26 3.60 3.46
C GLU A 410 -23.71 3.67 4.94
N ASP A 411 -24.02 2.51 5.53
CA ASP A 411 -24.43 2.34 6.92
C ASP A 411 -23.26 2.49 7.93
N SER A 412 -22.01 2.41 7.46
CA SER A 412 -20.82 2.53 8.29
C SER A 412 -20.20 3.92 8.11
N GLU A 413 -20.49 4.83 9.04
CA GLU A 413 -19.94 6.20 9.01
C GLU A 413 -18.41 6.20 8.85
N PHE A 414 -17.74 5.29 9.56
CA PHE A 414 -16.29 5.20 9.57
C PHE A 414 -15.72 4.72 8.22
N ALA A 415 -16.35 3.72 7.59
CA ALA A 415 -16.00 3.28 6.24
C ALA A 415 -16.25 4.38 5.20
N ARG A 416 -17.41 5.04 5.31
CA ARG A 416 -17.80 6.16 4.45
C ARG A 416 -16.78 7.30 4.49
N ARG A 417 -16.34 7.72 5.69
CA ARG A 417 -15.33 8.78 5.85
C ARG A 417 -14.00 8.39 5.20
N SER A 418 -13.48 7.20 5.49
CA SER A 418 -12.24 6.71 4.88
C SER A 418 -12.34 6.60 3.34
N PHE A 419 -13.48 6.08 2.84
CA PHE A 419 -13.73 5.96 1.42
C PHE A 419 -13.75 7.30 0.70
N TYR A 420 -14.53 8.27 1.18
CA TYR A 420 -14.67 9.56 0.50
C TYR A 420 -13.40 10.42 0.62
N ASP A 421 -12.63 10.29 1.70
CA ASP A 421 -11.32 10.93 1.80
C ASP A 421 -10.39 10.46 0.67
N LEU A 422 -10.32 9.14 0.45
CA LEU A 422 -9.55 8.57 -0.67
C LEU A 422 -10.14 8.96 -2.04
N ALA A 423 -11.44 8.73 -2.25
CA ALA A 423 -12.06 8.84 -3.57
C ALA A 423 -12.16 10.28 -4.09
N VAL A 424 -12.42 11.23 -3.19
CA VAL A 424 -12.64 12.66 -3.52
C VAL A 424 -11.36 13.46 -3.43
N HIS A 425 -10.60 13.34 -2.33
CA HIS A 425 -9.48 14.23 -2.07
C HIS A 425 -8.15 13.71 -2.62
N HIS A 426 -7.95 12.39 -2.61
CA HIS A 426 -6.68 11.79 -3.04
C HIS A 426 -6.73 11.35 -4.51
N MET A 427 -7.61 10.41 -4.84
CA MET A 427 -7.75 9.88 -6.21
C MET A 427 -8.47 10.85 -7.15
N LYS A 428 -9.32 11.74 -6.61
CA LYS A 428 -10.18 12.68 -7.36
C LYS A 428 -11.00 12.02 -8.47
N VAL A 429 -11.47 10.81 -8.20
CA VAL A 429 -12.29 10.02 -9.13
C VAL A 429 -13.79 10.14 -8.85
N VAL A 430 -14.15 10.64 -7.67
CA VAL A 430 -15.52 10.98 -7.28
C VAL A 430 -15.60 12.48 -7.03
N ARG A 431 -16.67 13.13 -7.50
CA ARG A 431 -16.85 14.56 -7.32
C ARG A 431 -17.32 14.86 -5.89
N PRO A 432 -16.87 15.96 -5.26
CA PRO A 432 -17.27 16.31 -3.89
C PRO A 432 -18.79 16.38 -3.70
N GLU A 433 -19.54 16.86 -4.70
CA GLU A 433 -21.01 16.93 -4.67
C GLU A 433 -21.71 15.56 -4.64
N ASP A 434 -21.02 14.50 -5.08
CA ASP A 434 -21.54 13.13 -5.07
C ASP A 434 -21.21 12.41 -3.73
N ALA A 435 -20.60 13.11 -2.77
CA ALA A 435 -20.30 12.60 -1.43
C ALA A 435 -21.41 13.01 -0.43
N PRO A 436 -22.14 12.06 0.17
CA PRO A 436 -23.27 12.32 1.08
C PRO A 436 -22.84 12.78 2.48
N VAL A 437 -21.63 13.33 2.65
CA VAL A 437 -21.09 13.74 3.96
C VAL A 437 -20.75 15.23 3.93
N GLU A 438 -21.70 16.10 4.32
CA GLU A 438 -21.38 17.50 4.60
C GLU A 438 -20.38 17.59 5.77
N GLY A 439 -19.24 18.24 5.53
CA GLY A 439 -18.28 18.56 6.60
C GLY A 439 -17.59 17.36 7.26
N ALA A 440 -17.42 16.23 6.55
CA ALA A 440 -16.74 15.05 7.09
C ALA A 440 -15.36 15.42 7.67
N PRO A 441 -15.12 15.20 8.97
CA PRO A 441 -13.76 15.24 9.51
C PRO A 441 -12.94 14.15 8.84
N THR A 442 -11.81 14.55 8.26
CA THR A 442 -10.85 13.66 7.64
C THR A 442 -10.31 12.71 8.70
N TRP A 443 -10.24 11.43 8.38
CA TRP A 443 -9.58 10.44 9.23
C TRP A 443 -8.05 10.62 9.17
N TRP A 444 -7.59 11.23 8.09
CA TRP A 444 -6.27 11.83 7.93
C TRP A 444 -6.27 13.26 8.49
N PRO A 445 -5.12 13.88 8.80
CA PRO A 445 -5.08 15.29 9.22
C PRO A 445 -5.91 16.19 8.29
N PRO A 446 -6.52 17.29 8.80
CA PRO A 446 -7.46 18.17 8.06
C PRO A 446 -6.97 18.54 6.65
N PRO A 447 -7.88 18.87 5.72
CA PRO A 447 -7.70 18.72 4.28
C PRO A 447 -6.32 19.17 3.79
N MET A 448 -5.49 18.19 3.45
CA MET A 448 -4.24 18.39 2.71
C MET A 448 -4.46 19.04 1.33
N ALA A 449 -5.71 19.29 0.92
CA ALA A 449 -6.09 19.94 -0.34
C ALA A 449 -5.37 21.27 -0.64
N ARG A 450 -4.93 22.04 0.37
CA ARG A 450 -4.13 23.27 0.16
C ARG A 450 -2.61 23.04 0.17
N VAL A 451 -2.13 21.99 0.83
CA VAL A 451 -0.70 21.61 0.85
C VAL A 451 -0.31 20.85 -0.43
N GLN A 452 -1.27 20.15 -1.03
CA GLN A 452 -1.14 19.32 -2.24
C GLN A 452 -0.76 20.05 -3.52
N SER A 453 -0.93 21.37 -3.63
CA SER A 453 -0.86 22.05 -4.93
C SER A 453 0.44 22.81 -5.21
N GLU A 454 1.19 23.26 -4.20
CA GLU A 454 2.32 24.18 -4.42
C GLU A 454 3.66 23.54 -4.08
N VAL A 455 3.76 22.83 -2.95
CA VAL A 455 4.99 22.14 -2.55
C VAL A 455 5.21 20.88 -3.39
N LEU A 456 4.15 20.10 -3.55
CA LEU A 456 4.14 18.92 -4.43
C LEU A 456 4.36 19.31 -5.89
N ARG A 457 3.70 20.36 -6.38
CA ARG A 457 3.90 20.84 -7.75
C ARG A 457 5.32 21.35 -7.99
N GLY A 458 5.93 22.08 -7.05
CA GLY A 458 7.33 22.50 -7.16
C GLY A 458 8.32 21.33 -7.14
N LEU A 459 8.22 20.45 -6.14
CA LEU A 459 9.14 19.31 -6.00
C LEU A 459 8.96 18.26 -7.11
N VAL A 460 7.72 17.96 -7.51
CA VAL A 460 7.42 17.03 -8.61
C VAL A 460 7.76 17.65 -9.95
N GLU A 461 7.40 18.91 -10.22
CA GLU A 461 7.80 19.52 -11.50
C GLU A 461 9.32 19.66 -11.60
N ASP A 462 10.02 20.05 -10.54
CA ASP A 462 11.48 20.16 -10.58
C ASP A 462 12.13 18.79 -10.71
N GLU A 463 11.61 17.75 -10.06
CA GLU A 463 12.14 16.38 -10.15
C GLU A 463 11.82 15.70 -11.47
N VAL A 464 10.56 15.79 -11.92
CA VAL A 464 10.13 15.32 -13.24
C VAL A 464 10.90 16.08 -14.32
N ARG A 465 11.08 17.40 -14.22
CA ARG A 465 11.92 18.15 -15.18
C ARG A 465 13.39 17.77 -15.07
N ARG A 466 13.94 17.54 -13.87
CA ARG A 466 15.34 17.10 -13.66
C ARG A 466 15.59 15.74 -14.29
N ARG A 467 14.65 14.80 -14.18
CA ARG A 467 14.76 13.44 -14.74
C ARG A 467 14.40 13.36 -16.22
N MET A 468 13.40 14.12 -16.69
CA MET A 468 13.15 14.30 -18.13
C MET A 468 14.38 14.87 -18.85
N ARG A 469 15.15 15.73 -18.17
CA ARG A 469 16.45 16.22 -18.65
C ARG A 469 17.55 15.16 -18.74
N ALA A 470 17.46 14.08 -17.97
CA ALA A 470 18.41 12.97 -17.98
C ALA A 470 18.06 11.87 -18.99
N VAL A 471 16.78 11.73 -19.35
CA VAL A 471 16.25 10.62 -20.18
C VAL A 471 16.09 10.97 -21.66
N LEU A 472 16.06 12.26 -22.03
CA LEU A 472 15.88 12.71 -23.43
C LEU A 472 17.15 13.39 -23.98
N PRO A 473 17.59 13.10 -25.24
CA PRO A 473 18.61 13.89 -25.92
C PRO A 473 18.04 15.28 -26.25
N LEU A 474 18.22 16.21 -25.30
CA LEU A 474 17.58 17.53 -25.25
C LEU A 474 17.79 18.52 -26.42
N PRO A 475 18.83 18.47 -27.28
CA PRO A 475 19.05 19.57 -28.23
C PRO A 475 18.04 19.67 -29.39
N GLU A 476 17.39 18.57 -29.77
CA GLU A 476 16.57 18.50 -30.99
C GLU A 476 15.08 18.77 -30.72
N VAL A 477 14.59 18.50 -29.51
CA VAL A 477 13.15 18.60 -29.16
C VAL A 477 12.78 19.94 -28.51
N LEU A 478 13.72 20.59 -27.81
CA LEU A 478 13.42 21.84 -27.07
C LEU A 478 13.40 23.09 -27.94
N ARG A 479 14.18 23.15 -29.03
CA ARG A 479 14.33 24.36 -29.84
C ARG A 479 13.00 24.86 -30.46
N PRO A 480 12.12 23.98 -30.97
CA PRO A 480 10.80 24.39 -31.45
C PRO A 480 9.83 24.78 -30.31
N LEU A 481 9.97 24.14 -29.14
CA LEU A 481 9.08 24.37 -27.99
C LEU A 481 9.39 25.69 -27.26
N GLU A 482 10.67 26.04 -27.14
CA GLU A 482 11.13 27.33 -26.59
C GLU A 482 10.70 28.51 -27.47
N GLN A 483 10.73 28.33 -28.81
CA GLN A 483 10.22 29.33 -29.76
C GLN A 483 8.69 29.50 -29.65
N ALA A 484 7.94 28.42 -29.44
CA ALA A 484 6.50 28.47 -29.28
C ALA A 484 6.07 29.15 -27.96
N VAL A 485 6.80 28.91 -26.86
CA VAL A 485 6.54 29.48 -25.53
C VAL A 485 6.96 30.95 -25.45
N ALA A 486 8.08 31.34 -26.08
CA ALA A 486 8.52 32.74 -26.12
C ALA A 486 7.49 33.66 -26.80
N GLY A 487 6.82 33.18 -27.85
CA GLY A 487 5.76 33.91 -28.55
C GLY A 487 4.47 34.09 -27.73
N THR A 488 4.18 33.17 -26.80
CA THR A 488 2.94 33.22 -25.99
C THR A 488 3.11 34.00 -24.67
N VAL A 489 4.31 34.05 -24.10
CA VAL A 489 4.59 34.77 -22.85
C VAL A 489 4.71 36.29 -23.09
N ALA A 490 5.29 36.72 -24.21
CA ALA A 490 5.43 38.15 -24.54
C ALA A 490 4.06 38.85 -24.70
N GLY A 491 3.03 38.16 -25.21
CA GLY A 491 1.68 38.72 -25.35
C GLY A 491 0.85 38.78 -24.06
N ARG A 492 1.17 37.94 -23.06
CA ARG A 492 0.38 37.86 -21.80
C ARG A 492 0.88 38.80 -20.70
N VAL A 493 2.15 39.19 -20.72
CA VAL A 493 2.72 40.15 -19.75
C VAL A 493 2.17 41.56 -20.02
N SER A 494 1.99 41.94 -21.30
CA SER A 494 1.45 43.26 -21.69
C SER A 494 0.02 43.51 -21.18
N LEU A 495 -0.85 42.49 -21.20
CA LEU A 495 -2.25 42.62 -20.79
C LEU A 495 -2.39 42.79 -19.26
N TYR A 496 -1.49 42.17 -18.50
CA TYR A 496 -1.52 42.22 -17.03
C TYR A 496 -1.07 43.59 -16.50
N ASP A 497 -0.11 44.23 -17.17
CA ASP A 497 0.37 45.56 -16.81
C ASP A 497 -0.60 46.70 -17.20
N GLU A 498 -1.33 46.57 -18.31
CA GLU A 498 -2.39 47.52 -18.68
C GLU A 498 -3.58 47.47 -17.72
N LEU A 499 -4.03 46.28 -17.32
CA LEU A 499 -5.10 46.09 -16.34
C LEU A 499 -4.72 46.62 -14.94
N ARG A 500 -3.43 46.55 -14.59
CA ARG A 500 -2.90 47.06 -13.32
C ARG A 500 -2.82 48.59 -13.27
N LYS A 501 -2.61 49.25 -14.42
CA LYS A 501 -2.64 50.72 -14.54
C LYS A 501 -4.06 51.29 -14.48
N GLN A 502 -5.05 50.62 -15.08
CA GLN A 502 -6.45 51.08 -15.05
C GLN A 502 -7.07 50.99 -13.64
N LYS A 503 -6.68 50.00 -12.83
CA LYS A 503 -7.19 49.83 -11.45
C LYS A 503 -6.63 50.85 -10.45
N LYS A 504 -5.54 51.55 -10.80
CA LYS A 504 -4.93 52.62 -9.97
C LYS A 504 -5.50 54.03 -10.26
N GLN A 505 -6.42 54.17 -11.21
CA GLN A 505 -7.07 55.45 -11.55
C GLN A 505 -8.55 55.50 -11.13
N SER A 506 -9.07 54.47 -10.46
CA SER A 506 -10.48 54.38 -9.99
C SER A 506 -10.64 54.23 -8.46
N THR A 507 -9.57 54.44 -7.71
CA THR A 507 -9.47 54.59 -6.25
C THR A 507 -8.28 55.49 -5.97
#